data_AF-A0A0Q5AYL3-F1
#
_entry.id   AF-A0A0Q5AYL3-F1
#
_cell.length_a   1.000
_cell.length_b   1.000
_cell.length_c   1.000
_cell.angle_alpha   90.00
_cell.angle_beta   90.00
_cell.angle_gamma   90.00
#
_symmetry.space_group_name_H-M   'P 1'
#
loop_
_entity.id
_entity.type
_entity.pdbx_description
1 polymer ?
#
loop_
_entity_poly.entity_id
_entity_poly.type
_entity_poly.pdbx_seq_one_letter_code
_entity_poly.pdbx_strand_id
1 'polypeptide(L)'
;MVDVAPSALSFLRYDMSEAGSAASLFTASGAGGLCGIYVLEFENGQRYVGQTTNIVSRYASHRRHHGDVVAFRFAKCPRARLDEEERAEIRRQEQTHGLRNLTLTGWPGGTGDRAATVEEGKSVLLPWERERRGRIGEEGASTLPRRFWELARRDDYAALSGVLARYIAETIADPFGTQRVLWVLSALPSTKRSKTARRLFTFSCGTLETVFAVEYLDEGEWHVAVRANVDAPTFDAAVEALGEIPVVFYDGEDAAYRSADVASYLFAGWEEFAAALEYPPFLEAAYKLNTTMMRRGGSPLRRHHNAFFADDVLRRAAVPTSSS
;
A
#
# COMPACT_ATOMS: atom_id res chain seq x y z
N MET A 1 9.53 -42.87 9.93
CA MET A 1 10.98 -42.71 10.18
C MET A 1 11.70 -43.34 9.01
N VAL A 2 12.19 -42.52 8.08
CA VAL A 2 13.09 -42.97 7.02
C VAL A 2 14.47 -42.51 7.44
N ASP A 3 15.29 -43.47 7.82
CA ASP A 3 16.67 -43.29 8.23
C ASP A 3 17.48 -42.86 7.00
N VAL A 4 17.68 -41.54 6.86
CA VAL A 4 18.52 -41.00 5.79
C VAL A 4 19.96 -41.22 6.24
N ALA A 5 20.57 -42.29 5.76
CA ALA A 5 21.99 -42.57 5.95
C ALA A 5 22.79 -41.28 5.68
N PRO A 6 23.75 -40.89 6.56
CA PRO A 6 24.54 -39.70 6.34
C PRO A 6 25.36 -39.91 5.06
N SER A 7 25.00 -39.17 4.02
CA SER A 7 25.84 -39.03 2.84
C SER A 7 27.21 -38.53 3.29
N ALA A 8 28.20 -39.43 3.24
CA ALA A 8 29.59 -39.13 3.55
C ALA A 8 30.26 -38.45 2.35
N LEU A 9 29.66 -37.36 1.85
CA LEU A 9 30.36 -36.45 0.97
C LEU A 9 31.59 -35.93 1.71
N SER A 10 32.77 -36.29 1.20
CA SER A 10 34.05 -35.79 1.72
C SER A 10 34.33 -34.42 1.12
N PHE A 11 34.25 -33.39 1.96
CA PHE A 11 34.44 -32.00 1.56
C PHE A 11 35.90 -31.58 1.73
N LEU A 12 36.52 -31.15 0.65
CA LEU A 12 37.79 -30.42 0.69
C LEU A 12 37.50 -28.94 0.87
N ARG A 13 38.12 -28.30 1.86
CA ARG A 13 37.99 -26.86 2.15
C ARG A 13 39.15 -26.09 1.53
N TYR A 14 38.84 -24.99 0.88
CA TYR A 14 39.76 -24.08 0.23
C TYR A 14 39.58 -22.68 0.82
N ASP A 15 40.68 -22.03 1.16
CA ASP A 15 40.68 -20.66 1.66
C ASP A 15 40.43 -19.69 0.50
N MET A 16 39.48 -18.78 0.70
CA MET A 16 39.06 -17.77 -0.28
C MET A 16 39.48 -16.35 0.10
N SER A 17 40.15 -16.16 1.25
CA SER A 17 40.72 -14.87 1.64
C SER A 17 41.79 -14.39 0.67
N GLU A 18 42.21 -13.13 0.78
CA GLU A 18 43.24 -12.56 -0.11
C GLU A 18 44.57 -13.33 -0.09
N ALA A 19 44.89 -14.01 1.02
CA ALA A 19 46.08 -14.85 1.18
C ALA A 19 45.87 -16.31 0.73
N GLY A 20 44.64 -16.70 0.38
CA GLY A 20 44.25 -18.07 0.05
C GLY A 20 44.61 -18.50 -1.38
N SER A 21 44.96 -19.78 -1.54
CA SER A 21 45.21 -20.42 -2.84
C SER A 21 44.38 -21.68 -3.01
N ALA A 22 43.75 -21.83 -4.18
CA ALA A 22 42.98 -23.01 -4.58
C ALA A 22 43.69 -23.84 -5.66
N ALA A 23 45.02 -23.73 -5.80
CA ALA A 23 45.77 -24.38 -6.88
C ALA A 23 45.48 -25.88 -7.04
N SER A 24 45.24 -26.60 -5.93
CA SER A 24 44.91 -28.03 -5.92
C SER A 24 43.55 -28.39 -6.54
N LEU A 25 42.58 -27.47 -6.60
CA LEU A 25 41.33 -27.65 -7.37
C LEU A 25 41.62 -27.75 -8.87
N PHE A 26 42.58 -26.96 -9.35
CA PHE A 26 42.94 -26.90 -10.77
C PHE A 26 43.82 -28.08 -11.19
N THR A 27 44.69 -28.58 -10.30
CA THR A 27 45.56 -29.74 -10.59
C THR A 27 44.78 -31.07 -10.63
N ALA A 28 43.69 -31.19 -9.89
CA ALA A 28 42.84 -32.38 -9.84
C ALA A 28 41.76 -32.43 -10.96
N SER A 29 41.66 -31.37 -11.76
CA SER A 29 40.68 -31.21 -12.83
C SER A 29 41.32 -31.52 -14.17
N GLY A 30 41.35 -32.80 -14.57
CA GLY A 30 41.57 -33.14 -15.98
C GLY A 30 40.51 -32.49 -16.89
N ALA A 31 40.62 -32.70 -18.21
CA ALA A 31 39.88 -31.99 -19.28
C ALA A 31 38.32 -31.94 -19.19
N GLY A 32 37.69 -32.57 -18.19
CA GLY A 32 36.28 -32.38 -17.84
C GLY A 32 36.15 -31.84 -16.41
N GLY A 33 35.57 -30.65 -16.24
CA GLY A 33 35.39 -30.02 -14.92
C GLY A 33 34.71 -30.95 -13.90
N LEU A 34 35.04 -30.77 -12.61
CA LEU A 34 34.52 -31.65 -11.55
C LEU A 34 33.06 -31.31 -11.22
N CYS A 35 32.21 -32.33 -11.25
CA CYS A 35 30.80 -32.26 -10.85
C CYS A 35 30.64 -32.59 -9.36
N GLY A 36 29.81 -31.84 -8.64
CA GLY A 36 29.62 -32.06 -7.22
C GLY A 36 28.81 -31.00 -6.49
N ILE A 37 28.81 -31.12 -5.17
CA ILE A 37 28.19 -30.19 -4.23
C ILE A 37 29.28 -29.29 -3.65
N TYR A 38 28.97 -28.01 -3.50
CA TYR A 38 29.86 -27.04 -2.88
C TYR A 38 29.16 -26.27 -1.76
N VAL A 39 29.95 -25.80 -0.79
CA VAL A 39 29.50 -24.95 0.31
C VAL A 39 30.35 -23.69 0.36
N LEU A 40 29.72 -22.52 0.31
CA LEU A 40 30.37 -21.24 0.59
C LEU A 40 30.28 -20.96 2.08
N GLU A 41 31.38 -20.54 2.71
CA GLU A 41 31.41 -19.99 4.06
C GLU A 41 31.60 -18.47 3.96
N PHE A 42 30.74 -17.71 4.63
CA PHE A 42 30.80 -16.25 4.65
C PHE A 42 31.42 -15.73 5.96
N GLU A 43 31.96 -14.51 5.95
CA GLU A 43 32.57 -13.85 7.12
C GLU A 43 31.65 -13.84 8.35
N ASN A 44 30.34 -13.70 8.13
CA ASN A 44 29.32 -13.67 9.20
C ASN A 44 28.91 -15.07 9.71
N GLY A 45 29.63 -16.13 9.33
CA GLY A 45 29.37 -17.50 9.76
C GLY A 45 28.22 -18.21 9.03
N GLN A 46 27.49 -17.52 8.14
CA GLN A 46 26.48 -18.16 7.31
C GLN A 46 27.12 -19.05 6.25
N ARG A 47 26.31 -19.94 5.67
CA ARG A 47 26.72 -20.82 4.57
C ARG A 47 25.75 -20.76 3.40
N TYR A 48 26.22 -21.15 2.22
CA TYR A 48 25.38 -21.41 1.05
C TYR A 48 25.76 -22.75 0.47
N VAL A 49 24.80 -23.62 0.27
CA VAL A 49 25.00 -24.92 -0.39
C VAL A 49 24.52 -24.81 -1.83
N GLY A 50 25.31 -25.31 -2.77
CA GLY A 50 24.88 -25.38 -4.17
C GLY A 50 25.48 -26.57 -4.90
N GLN A 51 24.91 -26.89 -6.06
CA GLN A 51 25.44 -27.90 -6.98
C GLN A 51 26.11 -27.29 -8.20
N THR A 52 27.05 -28.03 -8.81
CA THR A 52 27.68 -27.65 -10.07
C THR A 52 28.11 -28.87 -10.89
N THR A 53 28.09 -28.74 -12.21
CA THR A 53 28.70 -29.69 -13.15
C THR A 53 30.12 -29.32 -13.54
N ASN A 54 30.58 -28.10 -13.19
CA ASN A 54 31.93 -27.63 -13.41
C ASN A 54 32.36 -26.72 -12.25
N ILE A 55 33.20 -27.25 -11.35
CA ILE A 55 33.63 -26.52 -10.15
C ILE A 55 34.54 -25.33 -10.46
N VAL A 56 35.36 -25.41 -11.51
CA VAL A 56 36.36 -24.40 -11.83
C VAL A 56 35.69 -23.10 -12.26
N SER A 57 34.69 -23.19 -13.14
CA SER A 57 33.92 -22.03 -13.57
C SER A 57 33.11 -21.43 -12.40
N ARG A 58 32.58 -22.27 -11.52
CA ARG A 58 31.79 -21.84 -10.36
C ARG A 58 32.64 -21.13 -9.31
N TYR A 59 33.82 -21.67 -8.99
CA TYR A 59 34.78 -21.06 -8.08
C TYR A 59 35.23 -19.67 -8.57
N ALA A 60 35.62 -19.57 -9.85
CA ALA A 60 36.05 -18.32 -10.46
C ALA A 60 34.91 -17.27 -10.55
N SER A 61 33.66 -17.73 -10.68
CA SER A 61 32.49 -16.85 -10.63
C SER A 61 32.28 -16.30 -9.22
N HIS A 62 32.31 -17.14 -8.18
CA HIS A 62 32.09 -16.71 -6.80
C HIS A 62 33.17 -15.74 -6.30
N ARG A 63 34.45 -16.02 -6.59
CA ARG A 63 35.58 -15.14 -6.23
C ARG A 63 35.45 -13.72 -6.79
N ARG A 64 34.75 -13.54 -7.91
CA ARG A 64 34.54 -12.23 -8.54
C ARG A 64 33.32 -11.47 -8.03
N HIS A 65 32.29 -12.17 -7.55
CA HIS A 65 30.98 -11.57 -7.26
C HIS A 65 30.61 -11.55 -5.77
N HIS A 66 31.29 -12.32 -4.92
CA HIS A 66 30.96 -12.43 -3.49
C HIS A 66 32.21 -12.17 -2.64
N GLY A 67 32.42 -10.91 -2.27
CA GLY A 67 33.61 -10.47 -1.53
C GLY A 67 33.64 -10.89 -0.06
N ASP A 68 32.51 -11.32 0.52
CA ASP A 68 32.38 -11.74 1.91
C ASP A 68 32.55 -13.27 2.10
N VAL A 69 32.99 -14.00 1.07
CA VAL A 69 33.24 -15.44 1.12
C VAL A 69 34.65 -15.71 1.65
N VAL A 70 34.77 -16.33 2.81
CA VAL A 70 36.06 -16.67 3.44
C VAL A 70 36.55 -18.07 3.09
N ALA A 71 35.64 -18.98 2.73
CA ALA A 71 36.04 -20.32 2.32
C ALA A 71 35.06 -20.97 1.35
N PHE A 72 35.59 -21.94 0.63
CA PHE A 72 34.88 -22.74 -0.35
C PHE A 72 35.10 -24.21 -0.02
N ARG A 73 34.04 -25.00 0.15
CA ARG A 73 34.12 -26.46 0.30
C ARG A 73 33.58 -27.16 -0.93
N PHE A 74 34.18 -28.26 -1.34
CA PHE A 74 33.70 -29.07 -2.46
C PHE A 74 33.77 -30.56 -2.18
N ALA A 75 32.71 -31.27 -2.55
CA ALA A 75 32.66 -32.72 -2.57
C ALA A 75 32.19 -33.21 -3.94
N LYS A 76 32.94 -34.16 -4.52
CA LYS A 76 32.60 -34.76 -5.82
C LYS A 76 31.30 -35.57 -5.68
N CYS A 77 30.37 -35.40 -6.63
CA CYS A 77 29.13 -36.14 -6.68
C CYS A 77 28.74 -36.43 -8.14
N PRO A 78 28.29 -37.66 -8.48
CA PRO A 78 27.73 -37.95 -9.79
C PRO A 78 26.52 -37.07 -10.10
N ARG A 79 26.36 -36.69 -11.37
CA ARG A 79 25.27 -35.80 -11.82
C ARG A 79 23.87 -36.30 -11.43
N ALA A 80 23.64 -37.61 -11.48
CA ALA A 80 22.35 -38.24 -11.17
C ALA A 80 21.92 -38.07 -9.71
N ARG A 81 22.84 -37.73 -8.79
CA ARG A 81 22.55 -37.61 -7.35
C ARG A 81 22.60 -36.17 -6.85
N LEU A 82 22.89 -35.19 -7.71
CA LEU A 82 23.09 -33.79 -7.29
C LEU A 82 21.90 -33.25 -6.49
N ASP A 83 20.67 -33.42 -6.98
CA ASP A 83 19.48 -32.86 -6.31
C ASP A 83 19.21 -33.52 -4.95
N GLU A 84 19.43 -34.84 -4.82
CA GLU A 84 19.29 -35.57 -3.56
C GLU A 84 20.35 -35.10 -2.55
N GLU A 85 21.60 -35.02 -3.01
CA GLU A 85 22.76 -34.69 -2.19
C GLU A 85 22.79 -33.21 -1.79
N GLU A 86 22.34 -32.30 -2.66
CA GLU A 86 22.17 -30.88 -2.33
C GLU A 86 21.13 -30.72 -1.22
N ARG A 87 19.97 -31.40 -1.31
CA ARG A 87 18.94 -31.37 -0.26
C ARG A 87 19.41 -32.00 1.05
N ALA A 88 20.17 -33.09 0.99
CA ALA A 88 20.75 -33.71 2.17
C ALA A 88 21.77 -32.78 2.84
N GLU A 89 22.64 -32.15 2.05
CA GLU A 89 23.66 -31.22 2.53
C GLU A 89 23.04 -29.96 3.13
N ILE A 90 22.02 -29.40 2.49
CA ILE A 90 21.27 -28.26 3.02
C ILE A 90 20.73 -28.62 4.40
N ARG A 91 19.97 -29.72 4.53
CA ARG A 91 19.43 -30.15 5.83
C ARG A 91 20.50 -30.36 6.90
N ARG A 92 21.65 -30.92 6.54
CA ARG A 92 22.77 -31.13 7.46
C ARG A 92 23.36 -29.80 7.94
N GLN A 93 23.57 -28.85 7.02
CA GLN A 93 24.14 -27.55 7.35
C GLN A 93 23.18 -26.69 8.18
N GLU A 94 21.87 -26.74 7.89
CA GLU A 94 20.84 -26.01 8.64
C GLU A 94 20.78 -26.35 10.13
N GLN A 95 21.19 -27.56 10.51
CA GLN A 95 21.23 -27.96 11.92
C GLN A 95 22.24 -27.16 12.74
N THR A 96 23.25 -26.56 12.10
CA THR A 96 24.40 -25.95 12.78
C THR A 96 24.75 -24.55 12.27
N HIS A 97 24.25 -24.14 11.10
CA HIS A 97 24.58 -22.88 10.45
C HIS A 97 23.34 -22.26 9.80
N GLY A 98 23.28 -20.91 9.76
CA GLY A 98 22.29 -20.20 8.95
C GLY A 98 22.62 -20.30 7.46
N LEU A 99 21.64 -20.64 6.62
CA LEU A 99 21.84 -20.85 5.19
C LEU A 99 21.25 -19.73 4.32
N ARG A 100 22.04 -19.17 3.39
CA ARG A 100 21.59 -18.15 2.41
C ARG A 100 20.80 -18.73 1.22
N ASN A 101 20.56 -20.04 1.19
CA ASN A 101 19.74 -20.70 0.18
C ASN A 101 18.30 -20.13 0.18
N LEU A 102 17.69 -20.00 -1.00
CA LEU A 102 16.39 -19.32 -1.15
C LEU A 102 15.18 -20.26 -1.15
N THR A 103 15.37 -21.54 -1.47
CA THR A 103 14.23 -22.39 -1.89
C THR A 103 14.15 -23.71 -1.14
N LEU A 104 15.27 -24.25 -0.66
CA LEU A 104 15.37 -25.62 -0.14
C LEU A 104 15.65 -25.67 1.36
N THR A 105 15.56 -24.52 2.04
CA THR A 105 15.85 -24.35 3.47
C THR A 105 14.58 -24.16 4.29
N GLY A 106 14.61 -24.57 5.56
CA GLY A 106 13.62 -24.18 6.58
C GLY A 106 13.61 -22.68 6.84
N TRP A 107 14.70 -21.97 6.55
CA TRP A 107 14.82 -20.50 6.62
C TRP A 107 15.33 -19.91 5.29
N PRO A 108 14.45 -19.67 4.30
CA PRO A 108 14.79 -19.03 3.03
C PRO A 108 15.50 -17.68 3.18
N GLY A 109 16.74 -17.58 2.66
CA GLY A 109 17.56 -16.38 2.75
C GLY A 109 18.32 -16.22 4.06
N GLY A 110 18.31 -17.23 4.93
CA GLY A 110 19.01 -17.25 6.21
C GLY A 110 18.18 -16.68 7.34
N THR A 111 18.82 -16.46 8.49
CA THR A 111 18.19 -16.02 9.73
C THR A 111 18.01 -14.51 9.85
N GLY A 112 18.52 -13.73 8.89
CA GLY A 112 18.36 -12.28 8.88
C GLY A 112 17.10 -11.84 8.14
N ASP A 113 16.70 -10.59 8.36
CA ASP A 113 15.60 -9.97 7.62
C ASP A 113 15.90 -9.95 6.12
N ARG A 114 14.87 -10.26 5.33
CA ARG A 114 14.97 -10.22 3.87
C ARG A 114 14.18 -9.04 3.32
N ALA A 115 14.82 -8.20 2.51
CA ALA A 115 14.11 -7.22 1.70
C ALA A 115 13.39 -7.94 0.53
N ALA A 116 12.08 -7.79 0.45
CA ALA A 116 11.26 -8.19 -0.68
C ALA A 116 10.81 -6.95 -1.45
N THR A 117 11.14 -6.88 -2.73
CA THR A 117 10.66 -5.81 -3.62
C THR A 117 9.18 -6.02 -3.89
N VAL A 118 8.34 -5.06 -3.53
CA VAL A 118 6.88 -5.10 -3.73
C VAL A 118 6.47 -4.31 -4.97
N GLU A 119 7.12 -3.18 -5.22
CA GLU A 119 7.01 -2.35 -6.43
C GLU A 119 8.39 -1.80 -6.78
N GLU A 120 8.59 -1.33 -8.02
CA GLU A 120 9.87 -0.71 -8.42
C GLU A 120 10.22 0.46 -7.47
N GLY A 121 11.35 0.34 -6.77
CA GLY A 121 11.78 1.30 -5.75
C GLY A 121 11.14 1.16 -4.36
N LYS A 122 10.26 0.18 -4.13
CA LYS A 122 9.70 -0.13 -2.80
C LYS A 122 10.04 -1.55 -2.36
N SER A 123 10.83 -1.65 -1.30
CA SER A 123 11.18 -2.91 -0.65
C SER A 123 10.63 -2.95 0.77
N VAL A 124 10.09 -4.10 1.16
CA VAL A 124 9.60 -4.36 2.52
C VAL A 124 10.50 -5.39 3.18
N LEU A 125 10.88 -5.16 4.43
CA LEU A 125 11.62 -6.14 5.22
C LEU A 125 10.66 -7.22 5.73
N LEU A 126 11.07 -8.48 5.57
CA LEU A 126 10.39 -9.66 6.09
C LEU A 126 11.19 -10.20 7.27
N PRO A 127 10.89 -9.77 8.51
CA PRO A 127 11.56 -10.28 9.70
C PRO A 127 11.02 -11.65 10.10
N TRP A 128 11.90 -12.47 10.67
CA TRP A 128 11.50 -13.75 11.28
C TRP A 128 10.88 -13.56 12.67
N GLU A 129 11.35 -12.57 13.43
CA GLU A 129 10.76 -12.19 14.71
C GLU A 129 9.41 -11.50 14.51
N ARG A 130 8.34 -12.13 15.00
CA ARG A 130 6.96 -11.64 14.84
C ARG A 130 6.78 -10.23 15.39
N GLU A 131 7.52 -9.85 16.42
CA GLU A 131 7.45 -8.57 17.11
C GLU A 131 7.92 -7.41 16.22
N ARG A 132 8.79 -7.67 15.24
CA ARG A 132 9.37 -6.67 14.33
C ARG A 132 8.55 -6.42 13.06
N ARG A 133 7.46 -7.16 12.86
CA ARG A 133 6.54 -6.91 11.74
C ARG A 133 5.89 -5.54 11.85
N GLY A 134 5.61 -4.90 10.71
CA GLY A 134 4.75 -3.70 10.69
C GLY A 134 3.33 -4.03 11.19
N ARG A 135 2.74 -3.17 12.01
CA ARG A 135 1.35 -3.32 12.47
C ARG A 135 0.42 -2.38 11.70
N ILE A 136 -0.83 -2.82 11.52
CA ILE A 136 -1.89 -1.99 10.95
C ILE A 136 -2.09 -0.77 11.87
N GLY A 137 -2.08 0.43 11.29
CA GLY A 137 -2.17 1.70 12.03
C GLY A 137 -0.83 2.28 12.49
N GLU A 138 0.27 1.53 12.38
CA GLU A 138 1.64 2.01 12.62
C GLU A 138 2.32 2.50 11.34
N GLU A 139 1.57 2.65 10.25
CA GLU A 139 2.10 3.31 9.07
C GLU A 139 2.54 4.74 9.44
N GLY A 140 3.58 5.25 8.77
CA GLY A 140 4.09 6.60 9.02
C GLY A 140 2.96 7.64 9.03
N ALA A 141 3.11 8.69 9.84
CA ALA A 141 2.06 9.67 10.16
C ALA A 141 1.39 10.36 8.95
N SER A 142 1.98 10.26 7.75
CA SER A 142 1.52 10.90 6.52
C SER A 142 0.88 9.95 5.49
N THR A 143 0.76 8.65 5.78
CA THR A 143 0.25 7.69 4.80
C THR A 143 -1.28 7.75 4.64
N LEU A 144 -1.78 7.46 3.42
CA LEU A 144 -3.21 7.42 3.12
C LEU A 144 -4.00 6.41 3.99
N PRO A 145 -3.52 5.16 4.20
CA PRO A 145 -4.21 4.20 5.08
C PRO A 145 -4.41 4.76 6.49
N ARG A 146 -3.35 5.33 7.10
CA ARG A 146 -3.43 5.86 8.46
C ARG A 146 -4.45 6.99 8.61
N ARG A 147 -4.52 7.91 7.65
CA ARG A 147 -5.53 8.98 7.65
C ARG A 147 -6.95 8.43 7.56
N PHE A 148 -7.15 7.39 6.76
CA PHE A 148 -8.43 6.70 6.72
C PHE A 148 -8.75 6.02 8.07
N TRP A 149 -7.80 5.28 8.65
CA TRP A 149 -8.00 4.63 9.94
C TRP A 149 -8.25 5.61 11.09
N GLU A 150 -7.62 6.78 11.07
CA GLU A 150 -7.92 7.84 12.03
C GLU A 150 -9.35 8.39 11.83
N LEU A 151 -9.76 8.64 10.58
CA LEU A 151 -11.12 9.09 10.27
C LEU A 151 -12.17 8.04 10.64
N ALA A 152 -11.90 6.76 10.36
CA ALA A 152 -12.80 5.63 10.61
C ALA A 152 -12.97 5.28 12.09
N ARG A 153 -12.10 5.80 12.98
CA ARG A 153 -12.20 5.61 14.44
C ARG A 153 -13.11 6.61 15.13
N ARG A 154 -13.62 7.61 14.41
CA ARG A 154 -14.54 8.59 15.00
C ARG A 154 -15.88 7.92 15.33
N ASP A 155 -16.50 8.36 16.40
CA ASP A 155 -17.81 7.85 16.83
C ASP A 155 -18.93 8.18 15.82
N ASP A 156 -18.79 9.29 15.09
CA ASP A 156 -19.73 9.73 14.06
C ASP A 156 -19.40 9.22 12.64
N TYR A 157 -18.40 8.34 12.49
CA TYR A 157 -17.94 7.90 11.17
C TYR A 157 -19.06 7.22 10.35
N ALA A 158 -19.96 6.48 11.01
CA ALA A 158 -21.08 5.83 10.34
C ALA A 158 -22.02 6.85 9.67
N ALA A 159 -22.33 7.96 10.35
CA ALA A 159 -23.14 9.04 9.79
C ALA A 159 -22.41 9.76 8.66
N LEU A 160 -21.15 10.16 8.88
CA LEU A 160 -20.28 10.79 7.88
C LEU A 160 -20.21 9.99 6.57
N SER A 161 -19.86 8.71 6.68
CA SER A 161 -19.68 7.84 5.52
C SER A 161 -21.01 7.52 4.82
N GLY A 162 -22.12 7.46 5.56
CA GLY A 162 -23.47 7.26 5.01
C GLY A 162 -23.94 8.44 4.16
N VAL A 163 -23.85 9.67 4.68
CA VAL A 163 -24.29 10.87 3.93
C VAL A 163 -23.39 11.14 2.71
N LEU A 164 -22.08 10.89 2.84
CA LEU A 164 -21.16 11.02 1.72
C LEU A 164 -21.40 9.94 0.65
N ALA A 165 -21.73 8.71 1.07
CA ALA A 165 -22.08 7.63 0.14
C ALA A 165 -23.32 7.98 -0.68
N ARG A 166 -24.37 8.49 -0.03
CA ARG A 166 -25.57 8.99 -0.72
C ARG A 166 -25.24 10.12 -1.68
N TYR A 167 -24.49 11.14 -1.24
CA TYR A 167 -24.10 12.24 -2.13
C TYR A 167 -23.37 11.73 -3.38
N ILE A 168 -22.40 10.83 -3.23
CA ILE A 168 -21.67 10.27 -4.38
C ILE A 168 -22.58 9.46 -5.30
N ALA A 169 -23.48 8.64 -4.73
CA ALA A 169 -24.40 7.81 -5.48
C ALA A 169 -25.38 8.64 -6.34
N GLU A 170 -25.86 9.77 -5.80
CA GLU A 170 -26.83 10.64 -6.47
C GLU A 170 -26.15 11.62 -7.45
N THR A 171 -24.90 12.03 -7.19
CA THR A 171 -24.29 13.18 -7.88
C THR A 171 -23.10 12.85 -8.79
N ILE A 172 -22.72 11.57 -8.92
CA ILE A 172 -21.61 11.12 -9.78
C ILE A 172 -22.10 10.08 -10.79
N ALA A 173 -21.94 10.38 -12.08
CA ALA A 173 -22.45 9.55 -13.18
C ALA A 173 -21.88 8.12 -13.24
N ASP A 174 -20.58 7.95 -12.95
CA ASP A 174 -19.94 6.64 -12.83
C ASP A 174 -19.00 6.67 -11.61
N PRO A 175 -19.54 6.37 -10.41
CA PRO A 175 -18.76 6.46 -9.17
C PRO A 175 -17.51 5.57 -9.20
N PHE A 176 -17.60 4.34 -9.72
CA PHE A 176 -16.49 3.40 -9.70
C PHE A 176 -15.44 3.67 -10.78
N GLY A 177 -15.85 3.86 -12.03
CA GLY A 177 -14.92 3.96 -13.17
C GLY A 177 -14.20 5.30 -13.27
N THR A 178 -14.70 6.34 -12.60
CA THR A 178 -14.12 7.70 -12.69
C THR A 178 -13.35 8.15 -11.45
N GLN A 179 -13.32 7.32 -10.39
CA GLN A 179 -12.59 7.62 -9.15
C GLN A 179 -11.09 7.84 -9.40
N ARG A 180 -10.46 8.68 -8.57
CA ARG A 180 -9.05 9.11 -8.66
C ARG A 180 -8.69 9.92 -9.91
N VAL A 181 -9.40 9.74 -11.01
CA VAL A 181 -9.15 10.39 -12.30
C VAL A 181 -9.97 11.66 -12.43
N LEU A 182 -11.30 11.57 -12.33
CA LEU A 182 -12.20 12.72 -12.51
C LEU A 182 -12.71 13.27 -11.17
N TRP A 183 -12.84 12.42 -10.16
CA TRP A 183 -13.12 12.84 -8.79
C TRP A 183 -12.11 12.27 -7.80
N VAL A 184 -11.90 12.99 -6.69
CA VAL A 184 -10.91 12.69 -5.66
C VAL A 184 -11.57 12.80 -4.28
N LEU A 185 -11.36 11.80 -3.44
CA LEU A 185 -11.76 11.84 -2.04
C LEU A 185 -10.50 11.75 -1.16
N SER A 186 -10.29 12.74 -0.32
CA SER A 186 -9.18 12.79 0.62
C SER A 186 -9.69 12.66 2.05
N ALA A 187 -9.04 11.79 2.84
CA ALA A 187 -9.26 11.69 4.29
C ALA A 187 -8.26 12.57 5.05
N LEU A 188 -8.73 13.33 6.04
CA LEU A 188 -7.95 14.20 6.92
C LEU A 188 -6.86 15.02 6.19
N PRO A 189 -7.21 15.81 5.16
CA PRO A 189 -6.22 16.66 4.50
C PRO A 189 -5.70 17.73 5.48
N SER A 190 -4.41 18.08 5.34
CA SER A 190 -3.77 19.08 6.21
C SER A 190 -4.11 20.53 5.85
N THR A 191 -4.89 20.74 4.80
CA THR A 191 -5.31 22.06 4.32
C THR A 191 -6.01 22.83 5.43
N LYS A 192 -5.51 24.05 5.73
CA LYS A 192 -6.05 24.95 6.77
C LYS A 192 -6.19 24.32 8.16
N ARG A 193 -5.39 23.30 8.49
CA ARG A 193 -5.38 22.69 9.82
C ARG A 193 -4.84 23.66 10.87
N SER A 194 -5.55 23.81 11.98
CA SER A 194 -5.13 24.55 13.17
C SER A 194 -5.27 23.68 14.42
N LYS A 195 -5.05 24.25 15.61
CA LYS A 195 -5.31 23.58 16.89
C LYS A 195 -6.81 23.42 17.18
N THR A 196 -7.64 24.26 16.57
CA THR A 196 -9.07 24.39 16.82
C THR A 196 -9.92 24.05 15.61
N ALA A 197 -9.33 23.63 14.48
CA ALA A 197 -10.07 23.24 13.30
C ALA A 197 -9.25 22.32 12.40
N ARG A 198 -9.91 21.34 11.78
CA ARG A 198 -9.31 20.54 10.69
C ARG A 198 -10.37 19.99 9.74
N ARG A 199 -9.95 19.71 8.51
CA ARG A 199 -10.76 18.98 7.54
C ARG A 199 -10.89 17.51 7.94
N LEU A 200 -12.10 16.99 7.91
CA LEU A 200 -12.37 15.56 8.04
C LEU A 200 -12.21 14.84 6.71
N PHE A 201 -12.82 15.41 5.67
CA PHE A 201 -12.61 15.00 4.29
C PHE A 201 -12.72 16.16 3.32
N THR A 202 -12.23 15.94 2.12
CA THR A 202 -12.50 16.77 0.95
C THR A 202 -12.87 15.87 -0.22
N PHE A 203 -14.03 16.11 -0.81
CA PHE A 203 -14.50 15.53 -2.06
C PHE A 203 -14.37 16.58 -3.17
N SER A 204 -13.66 16.22 -4.24
CA SER A 204 -13.37 17.12 -5.34
C SER A 204 -13.76 16.50 -6.67
N CYS A 205 -14.39 17.28 -7.54
CA CYS A 205 -14.60 16.93 -8.95
C CYS A 205 -13.75 17.86 -9.82
N GLY A 206 -12.93 17.29 -10.70
CA GLY A 206 -11.93 18.06 -11.46
C GLY A 206 -10.99 18.82 -10.53
N THR A 207 -10.99 20.16 -10.63
CA THR A 207 -10.17 21.06 -9.81
C THR A 207 -10.91 21.70 -8.64
N LEU A 208 -12.22 21.44 -8.48
CA LEU A 208 -13.06 22.09 -7.48
C LEU A 208 -13.32 21.16 -6.30
N GLU A 209 -13.15 21.64 -5.07
CA GLU A 209 -13.69 20.99 -3.87
C GLU A 209 -15.21 21.23 -3.87
N THR A 210 -16.00 20.20 -4.15
CA THR A 210 -17.46 20.35 -4.23
C THR A 210 -18.14 20.04 -2.91
N VAL A 211 -17.58 19.14 -2.09
CA VAL A 211 -18.02 18.94 -0.70
C VAL A 211 -16.82 18.76 0.20
N PHE A 212 -16.83 19.39 1.37
CA PHE A 212 -15.86 19.09 2.42
C PHE A 212 -16.49 19.24 3.79
N ALA A 213 -15.98 18.48 4.76
CA ALA A 213 -16.36 18.63 6.15
C ALA A 213 -15.19 19.17 6.98
N VAL A 214 -15.50 20.05 7.91
CA VAL A 214 -14.59 20.60 8.90
C VAL A 214 -15.10 20.21 10.27
N GLU A 215 -14.22 19.75 11.13
CA GLU A 215 -14.47 19.84 12.56
C GLU A 215 -13.77 21.05 13.14
N TYR A 216 -14.40 21.72 14.08
CA TYR A 216 -13.89 22.91 14.73
C TYR A 216 -14.30 22.94 16.20
N LEU A 217 -13.47 23.59 17.01
CA LEU A 217 -13.69 23.81 18.43
C LEU A 217 -14.39 25.16 18.59
N ASP A 218 -15.57 25.14 19.19
CA ASP A 218 -16.33 26.33 19.56
C ASP A 218 -16.84 26.17 20.99
N GLU A 219 -16.72 27.22 21.80
CA GLU A 219 -17.08 27.22 23.23
C GLU A 219 -16.59 26.01 24.07
N GLY A 220 -15.52 25.34 23.64
CA GLY A 220 -14.95 24.16 24.30
C GLY A 220 -15.47 22.81 23.81
N GLU A 221 -16.41 22.81 22.86
CA GLU A 221 -16.99 21.62 22.25
C GLU A 221 -16.57 21.49 20.78
N TRP A 222 -16.43 20.25 20.31
CA TRP A 222 -16.11 19.97 18.92
C TRP A 222 -17.40 19.85 18.10
N HIS A 223 -17.52 20.69 17.09
CA HIS A 223 -18.62 20.69 16.14
C HIS A 223 -18.15 20.25 14.77
N VAL A 224 -19.09 19.81 13.94
CA VAL A 224 -18.87 19.49 12.53
C VAL A 224 -19.72 20.43 11.69
N ALA A 225 -19.12 20.96 10.62
CA ALA A 225 -19.85 21.61 9.56
C ALA A 225 -19.47 21.02 8.19
N VAL A 226 -20.46 20.87 7.33
CA VAL A 226 -20.30 20.40 5.96
C VAL A 226 -20.54 21.57 5.02
N ARG A 227 -19.60 21.85 4.13
CA ARG A 227 -19.81 22.82 3.05
C ARG A 227 -19.99 22.08 1.74
N ALA A 228 -21.02 22.45 0.99
CA ALA A 228 -21.27 21.96 -0.35
C ALA A 228 -21.39 23.12 -1.35
N ASN A 229 -20.78 22.94 -2.51
CA ASN A 229 -20.92 23.84 -3.65
C ASN A 229 -21.82 23.17 -4.69
N VAL A 230 -22.75 23.93 -5.25
CA VAL A 230 -23.67 23.49 -6.32
C VAL A 230 -23.66 24.48 -7.48
N ASP A 231 -24.19 24.08 -8.65
CA ASP A 231 -24.35 24.98 -9.79
C ASP A 231 -25.41 26.04 -9.47
N ALA A 232 -25.00 27.29 -9.24
CA ALA A 232 -25.89 28.38 -8.82
C ALA A 232 -27.06 28.59 -9.80
N PRO A 233 -26.84 28.75 -11.12
CA PRO A 233 -27.93 28.95 -12.07
C PRO A 233 -28.96 27.83 -12.08
N THR A 234 -28.52 26.57 -11.93
CA THR A 234 -29.43 25.42 -11.85
C THR A 234 -30.22 25.42 -10.54
N PHE A 235 -29.59 25.76 -9.42
CA PHE A 235 -30.25 25.80 -8.12
C PHE A 235 -31.28 26.92 -8.05
N ASP A 236 -30.90 28.14 -8.46
CA ASP A 236 -31.77 29.32 -8.41
C ASP A 236 -33.02 29.14 -9.26
N ALA A 237 -32.87 28.65 -10.49
CA ALA A 237 -34.01 28.39 -11.39
C ALA A 237 -34.98 27.35 -10.80
N ALA A 238 -34.45 26.35 -10.09
CA ALA A 238 -35.28 25.32 -9.47
C ALA A 238 -35.99 25.84 -8.20
N VAL A 239 -35.32 26.68 -7.40
CA VAL A 239 -35.93 27.35 -6.24
C VAL A 239 -37.01 28.33 -6.68
N GLU A 240 -36.78 29.13 -7.71
CA GLU A 240 -37.78 30.03 -8.30
C GLU A 240 -39.03 29.27 -8.76
N ALA A 241 -38.86 28.07 -9.33
CA ALA A 241 -39.96 27.25 -9.81
C ALA A 241 -40.78 26.60 -8.69
N LEU A 242 -40.14 26.21 -7.59
CA LEU A 242 -40.80 25.51 -6.47
C LEU A 242 -41.34 26.47 -5.40
N GLY A 243 -40.71 27.63 -5.21
CA GLY A 243 -41.14 28.66 -4.26
C GLY A 243 -40.89 28.34 -2.78
N GLU A 244 -40.40 27.15 -2.44
CA GLU A 244 -40.09 26.73 -1.07
C GLU A 244 -38.67 26.16 -1.00
N ILE A 245 -37.87 26.67 -0.06
CA ILE A 245 -36.52 26.16 0.23
C ILE A 245 -36.51 25.58 1.65
N PRO A 246 -35.94 24.38 1.86
CA PRO A 246 -35.80 23.82 3.19
C PRO A 246 -35.00 24.72 4.13
N VAL A 247 -35.35 24.72 5.42
CA VAL A 247 -34.71 25.58 6.43
C VAL A 247 -33.20 25.37 6.52
N VAL A 248 -32.69 24.18 6.19
CA VAL A 248 -31.25 23.83 6.24
C VAL A 248 -30.37 24.64 5.26
N PHE A 249 -30.96 25.38 4.32
CA PHE A 249 -30.24 26.27 3.40
C PHE A 249 -30.12 27.70 3.95
N TYR A 250 -30.10 27.88 5.28
CA TYR A 250 -30.07 29.18 5.94
C TYR A 250 -28.72 29.91 5.81
N ASP A 251 -27.62 29.19 5.63
CA ASP A 251 -26.26 29.74 5.48
C ASP A 251 -25.75 29.48 4.06
N GLY A 252 -26.25 30.29 3.13
CA GLY A 252 -25.91 30.27 1.71
C GLY A 252 -25.18 31.54 1.26
N GLU A 253 -24.10 31.39 0.52
CA GLU A 253 -23.39 32.49 -0.13
C GLU A 253 -23.08 32.17 -1.60
N ASP A 254 -23.30 33.13 -2.48
CA ASP A 254 -22.85 33.03 -3.87
C ASP A 254 -21.33 33.23 -3.96
N ALA A 255 -20.66 32.29 -4.61
CA ALA A 255 -19.23 32.37 -4.86
C ALA A 255 -18.93 32.20 -6.36
N ALA A 256 -18.39 33.25 -6.97
CA ALA A 256 -17.87 33.16 -8.34
C ALA A 256 -16.44 32.60 -8.30
N TYR A 257 -16.27 31.33 -8.67
CA TYR A 257 -14.95 30.78 -8.99
C TYR A 257 -14.64 31.01 -10.47
N ARG A 258 -13.37 31.24 -10.81
CA ARG A 258 -12.93 31.36 -12.23
C ARG A 258 -13.40 30.20 -13.11
N SER A 259 -13.67 29.05 -12.49
CA SER A 259 -14.17 27.84 -13.14
C SER A 259 -15.69 27.75 -13.20
N ALA A 260 -16.47 28.27 -12.26
CA ALA A 260 -17.92 28.10 -12.24
C ALA A 260 -18.57 29.12 -11.31
N ASP A 261 -19.79 29.52 -11.65
CA ASP A 261 -20.68 30.21 -10.73
C ASP A 261 -21.31 29.16 -9.81
N VAL A 262 -21.02 29.23 -8.52
CA VAL A 262 -21.50 28.25 -7.54
C VAL A 262 -22.22 28.95 -6.40
N ALA A 263 -23.29 28.32 -5.93
CA ALA A 263 -23.86 28.61 -4.62
C ALA A 263 -23.19 27.70 -3.59
N SER A 264 -22.74 28.27 -2.48
CA SER A 264 -22.07 27.56 -1.40
C SER A 264 -22.96 27.54 -0.16
N TYR A 265 -23.23 26.35 0.38
CA TYR A 265 -24.05 26.17 1.57
C TYR A 265 -23.24 25.53 2.69
N LEU A 266 -23.45 26.01 3.92
CA LEU A 266 -22.91 25.41 5.13
C LEU A 266 -24.04 24.71 5.90
N PHE A 267 -23.81 23.45 6.28
CA PHE A 267 -24.73 22.64 7.07
C PHE A 267 -24.09 22.30 8.41
N ALA A 268 -24.85 22.47 9.51
CA ALA A 268 -24.45 22.14 10.87
C ALA A 268 -24.55 20.62 11.10
N GLY A 269 -23.52 19.92 10.63
CA GLY A 269 -23.34 18.49 10.86
C GLY A 269 -23.97 17.59 9.80
N TRP A 270 -24.06 16.30 10.12
CA TRP A 270 -24.44 15.26 9.17
C TRP A 270 -25.94 15.22 8.88
N GLU A 271 -26.78 15.54 9.87
CA GLU A 271 -28.23 15.48 9.75
C GLU A 271 -28.76 16.56 8.80
N GLU A 272 -28.32 17.80 8.94
CA GLU A 272 -28.70 18.88 8.03
C GLU A 272 -28.22 18.62 6.60
N PHE A 273 -26.99 18.11 6.44
CA PHE A 273 -26.51 17.72 5.13
C PHE A 273 -27.33 16.55 4.54
N ALA A 274 -27.73 15.57 5.35
CA ALA A 274 -28.62 14.50 4.91
C ALA A 274 -29.99 15.03 4.47
N ALA A 275 -30.57 15.98 5.21
CA ALA A 275 -31.82 16.64 4.85
C ALA A 275 -31.70 17.44 3.55
N ALA A 276 -30.55 18.08 3.30
CA ALA A 276 -30.28 18.74 2.02
C ALA A 276 -30.28 17.75 0.84
N LEU A 277 -29.83 16.50 1.05
CA LEU A 277 -29.88 15.44 0.03
C LEU A 277 -31.30 14.88 -0.22
N GLU A 278 -32.29 15.25 0.59
CA GLU A 278 -33.70 14.97 0.30
C GLU A 278 -34.33 15.99 -0.66
N TYR A 279 -33.64 17.11 -0.92
CA TYR A 279 -34.16 18.20 -1.74
C TYR A 279 -33.68 18.05 -3.20
N PRO A 280 -34.54 17.64 -4.16
CA PRO A 280 -34.12 17.34 -5.52
C PRO A 280 -33.38 18.49 -6.24
N PRO A 281 -33.79 19.77 -6.11
CA PRO A 281 -33.03 20.88 -6.68
C PRO A 281 -31.57 20.94 -6.26
N PHE A 282 -31.27 20.60 -5.00
CA PHE A 282 -29.90 20.55 -4.51
C PHE A 282 -29.12 19.43 -5.21
N LEU A 283 -29.71 18.24 -5.34
CA LEU A 283 -29.08 17.11 -6.02
C LEU A 283 -28.84 17.39 -7.51
N GLU A 284 -29.82 17.98 -8.20
CA GLU A 284 -29.69 18.33 -9.62
C GLU A 284 -28.57 19.36 -9.86
N ALA A 285 -28.52 20.41 -9.02
CA ALA A 285 -27.48 21.41 -9.10
C ALA A 285 -26.08 20.85 -8.73
N ALA A 286 -26.01 19.94 -7.75
CA ALA A 286 -24.77 19.24 -7.40
C ALA A 286 -24.30 18.30 -8.51
N TYR A 287 -25.19 17.48 -9.07
CA TYR A 287 -24.91 16.58 -10.19
C TYR A 287 -24.42 17.36 -11.42
N LYS A 288 -25.10 18.48 -11.73
CA LYS A 288 -24.70 19.39 -12.82
C LYS A 288 -23.29 19.94 -12.61
N LEU A 289 -22.98 20.45 -11.42
CA LEU A 289 -21.66 20.99 -11.10
C LEU A 289 -20.58 19.92 -11.19
N ASN A 290 -20.78 18.78 -10.51
CA ASN A 290 -19.82 17.68 -10.49
C ASN A 290 -19.53 17.19 -11.91
N THR A 291 -20.57 16.93 -12.70
CA THR A 291 -20.46 16.52 -14.10
C THR A 291 -19.70 17.56 -14.94
N THR A 292 -20.01 18.84 -14.76
CA THR A 292 -19.33 19.92 -15.48
C THR A 292 -17.84 19.96 -15.15
N MET A 293 -17.46 19.78 -13.87
CA MET A 293 -16.06 19.73 -13.48
C MET A 293 -15.34 18.49 -13.98
N MET A 294 -15.99 17.32 -13.92
CA MET A 294 -15.42 16.06 -14.44
C MET A 294 -15.22 16.09 -15.95
N ARG A 295 -16.10 16.77 -16.71
CA ARG A 295 -15.97 16.91 -18.17
C ARG A 295 -14.82 17.79 -18.63
N ARG A 296 -14.22 18.60 -17.74
CA ARG A 296 -13.09 19.48 -18.07
C ARG A 296 -11.73 18.79 -18.02
N GLY A 297 -11.69 17.54 -17.57
CA GLY A 297 -10.49 16.71 -17.56
C GLY A 297 -10.13 16.17 -16.18
N GLY A 298 -8.97 15.52 -16.11
CA GLY A 298 -8.52 14.85 -14.90
C GLY A 298 -8.18 15.81 -13.75
N SER A 299 -8.33 15.32 -12.52
CA SER A 299 -8.02 16.09 -11.32
C SER A 299 -6.50 16.15 -11.05
N PRO A 300 -5.91 17.35 -10.83
CA PRO A 300 -4.53 17.46 -10.36
C PRO A 300 -4.34 16.91 -8.94
N LEU A 301 -5.46 16.65 -8.23
CA LEU A 301 -5.49 16.15 -6.86
C LEU A 301 -5.39 14.63 -6.78
N ARG A 302 -5.24 13.91 -7.90
CA ARG A 302 -5.18 12.42 -7.96
C ARG A 302 -4.25 11.77 -6.94
N ARG A 303 -3.13 12.43 -6.60
CA ARG A 303 -2.15 11.95 -5.60
C ARG A 303 -2.67 11.94 -4.16
N HIS A 304 -3.75 12.69 -3.90
CA HIS A 304 -4.39 12.82 -2.59
C HIS A 304 -5.62 11.93 -2.45
N HIS A 305 -5.98 11.18 -3.51
CA HIS A 305 -7.10 10.25 -3.45
C HIS A 305 -6.78 9.12 -2.47
N ASN A 306 -7.67 8.94 -1.49
CA ASN A 306 -7.58 7.88 -0.49
C ASN A 306 -8.47 6.71 -0.91
N ALA A 307 -7.85 5.71 -1.57
CA ALA A 307 -8.57 4.55 -2.09
C ALA A 307 -9.30 3.75 -0.99
N PHE A 308 -8.72 3.62 0.21
CA PHE A 308 -9.35 2.91 1.33
C PHE A 308 -10.65 3.58 1.76
N PHE A 309 -10.64 4.91 1.84
CA PHE A 309 -11.83 5.67 2.21
C PHE A 309 -12.88 5.66 1.09
N ALA A 310 -12.45 5.84 -0.17
CA ALA A 310 -13.34 5.77 -1.32
C ALA A 310 -14.03 4.40 -1.43
N ASP A 311 -13.30 3.30 -1.28
CA ASP A 311 -13.85 1.95 -1.33
C ASP A 311 -14.88 1.69 -0.22
N ASP A 312 -14.64 2.17 1.01
CA ASP A 312 -15.60 2.03 2.11
C ASP A 312 -16.90 2.79 1.82
N VAL A 313 -16.79 4.04 1.34
CA VAL A 313 -17.94 4.88 1.00
C VAL A 313 -18.73 4.29 -0.19
N LEU A 314 -18.06 3.85 -1.25
CA LEU A 314 -18.71 3.23 -2.40
C LEU A 314 -19.38 1.90 -2.04
N ARG A 315 -18.78 1.10 -1.14
CA ARG A 315 -19.42 -0.12 -0.64
C ARG A 315 -20.71 0.19 0.12
N ARG A 316 -20.73 1.25 0.92
CA ARG A 316 -21.94 1.69 1.64
C ARG A 316 -23.03 2.16 0.68
N ALA A 317 -22.67 2.87 -0.39
CA ALA A 317 -23.62 3.28 -1.43
C ALA A 317 -24.27 2.07 -2.14
N ALA A 318 -23.54 0.97 -2.30
CA ALA A 318 -24.03 -0.23 -2.98
C ALA A 318 -24.91 -1.14 -2.10
N VAL A 319 -24.88 -1.00 -0.77
CA VAL A 319 -25.70 -1.79 0.15
C VAL A 319 -26.93 -0.96 0.51
N PRO A 320 -28.16 -1.37 0.13
CA PRO A 320 -29.36 -0.65 0.51
C PRO A 320 -29.44 -0.59 2.04
N THR A 321 -29.53 0.63 2.59
CA THR A 321 -29.85 0.83 4.00
C THR A 321 -31.20 0.18 4.25
N SER A 322 -31.20 -0.97 4.94
CA SER A 322 -32.42 -1.60 5.41
C SER A 322 -33.03 -0.64 6.42
N SER A 323 -34.11 0.04 6.02
CA SER A 323 -34.88 0.91 6.90
C SER A 323 -35.30 0.10 8.12
N SER A 324 -34.84 0.52 9.30
CA SER A 324 -35.36 0.05 10.60
C SER A 324 -36.41 1.05 11.08
#